data_AF-A0A1H8J5F7-F1
#
_entry.id   AF-A0A1H8J5F7-F1
#
_cell.length_a   1.000
_cell.length_b   1.000
_cell.length_c   1.000
_cell.angle_alpha   90.00
_cell.angle_beta   90.00
_cell.angle_gamma   90.00
#
_symmetry.space_group_name_H-M   'P 1'
#
loop_
_entity.id
_entity.type
_entity.pdbx_description
1 polymer ?
#
loop_
_entity_poly.entity_id
_entity_poly.type
_entity_poly.pdbx_seq_one_letter_code
_entity_poly.pdbx_strand_id
1 'polypeptide(L)'
;MPELWSFASAQEITEVLEWRTDVLQARAGEQRIALRSRPREIVTFQHRCDALRMARAAELARMGFGEEWLVPLWYMALLPNADVTQETTEIAIDTTVADFRAVDTVAIAVDGRAASLAEIASVEADRLILAEPLGAQLPGTIVAAARVSIAPVRVGVLSASVEIARRRQNDGVVTATFLLRDAPELTALVLPSYLGRPVQTDPSLTRSPLVASLRRAVEYVDNGFGPVVVEPLRDLFERGEAITLKAQGMTARWALRRWLWSLRGRQASFWLPTWGRELQLRTTMTSGSTLMRVTPVADPAAYIGRAILLEMPSGLRFRTITAAVAEGVDHRMTLSSNLGEPVAVGTNVHFLTLVRSDADRIEIQHGAVTSEVTLPVVEVLE
;
A
#
# COMPACT_ATOMS: atom_id res chain seq x y z
N MET A 1 16.59 19.10 -22.63
CA MET A 1 16.43 18.83 -21.19
C MET A 1 14.94 18.84 -20.90
N PRO A 2 14.38 17.85 -20.19
CA PRO A 2 12.94 17.78 -19.94
C PRO A 2 12.47 18.98 -19.11
N GLU A 3 11.26 19.47 -19.38
CA GLU A 3 10.73 20.66 -18.70
C GLU A 3 10.22 20.31 -17.29
N LEU A 4 10.39 21.21 -16.33
CA LEU A 4 9.90 21.03 -14.96
C LEU A 4 8.40 21.32 -14.83
N TRP A 5 7.65 20.36 -14.29
CA TRP A 5 6.33 20.61 -13.72
C TRP A 5 6.46 21.42 -12.41
N SER A 6 6.67 22.73 -12.56
CA SER A 6 7.12 23.64 -11.49
C SER A 6 6.08 23.97 -10.40
N PHE A 7 4.91 23.34 -10.40
CA PHE A 7 3.87 23.62 -9.40
C PHE A 7 4.21 22.97 -8.06
N ALA A 8 4.03 23.73 -6.97
CA ALA A 8 4.24 23.27 -5.60
C ALA A 8 3.07 22.41 -5.09
N SER A 9 3.15 21.96 -3.82
CA SER A 9 2.31 20.90 -3.24
C SER A 9 0.84 20.93 -3.68
N ALA A 10 0.40 19.81 -4.26
CA ALA A 10 -0.99 19.57 -4.60
C ALA A 10 -1.85 19.34 -3.35
N GLN A 11 -3.14 19.69 -3.40
CA GLN A 11 -4.09 19.47 -2.31
C GLN A 11 -4.40 17.99 -2.12
N GLU A 12 -4.53 17.29 -3.25
CA GLU A 12 -4.80 15.86 -3.33
C GLU A 12 -3.92 15.28 -4.43
N ILE A 13 -3.34 14.12 -4.14
CA ILE A 13 -2.49 13.39 -5.07
C ILE A 13 -2.99 11.95 -5.11
N THR A 14 -3.24 11.45 -6.31
CA THR A 14 -3.59 10.04 -6.53
C THR A 14 -2.39 9.36 -7.18
N GLU A 15 -1.89 8.31 -6.56
CA GLU A 15 -0.88 7.41 -7.13
C GLU A 15 -1.55 6.10 -7.54
N VAL A 16 -1.28 5.63 -8.75
CA VAL A 16 -1.76 4.35 -9.26
C VAL A 16 -0.57 3.47 -9.58
N LEU A 17 -0.56 2.28 -8.98
CA LEU A 17 0.38 1.21 -9.27
C LEU A 17 -0.33 0.16 -10.13
N GLU A 18 0.10 0.01 -11.38
CA GLU A 18 -0.51 -0.92 -12.34
C GLU A 18 0.46 -2.05 -12.74
N TRP A 19 0.27 -3.21 -12.14
CA TRP A 19 0.90 -4.46 -12.56
C TRP A 19 0.17 -5.09 -13.74
N ARG A 20 0.70 -6.22 -14.21
CA ARG A 20 0.00 -7.11 -15.12
C ARG A 20 0.30 -8.53 -14.69
N THR A 21 -0.71 -9.22 -14.20
CA THR A 21 -0.61 -10.62 -13.79
C THR A 21 -1.54 -11.47 -14.61
N ASP A 22 -1.09 -12.69 -14.89
CA ASP A 22 -1.93 -13.75 -15.44
C ASP A 22 -2.23 -14.75 -14.32
N VAL A 23 -3.51 -15.09 -14.16
CA VAL A 23 -3.99 -16.01 -13.11
C VAL A 23 -4.66 -17.18 -13.81
N LEU A 24 -3.93 -18.29 -13.88
CA LEU A 24 -4.40 -19.53 -14.46
C LEU A 24 -5.10 -20.34 -13.37
N GLN A 25 -6.43 -20.31 -13.37
CA GLN A 25 -7.24 -20.99 -12.38
C GLN A 25 -7.51 -22.44 -12.78
N ALA A 26 -7.39 -23.35 -11.81
CA ALA A 26 -7.78 -24.75 -11.92
C ALA A 26 -8.77 -25.11 -10.80
N ARG A 27 -9.38 -26.31 -10.89
CA ARG A 27 -10.34 -26.78 -9.87
C ARG A 27 -9.74 -26.81 -8.46
N ALA A 28 -8.48 -27.29 -8.35
CA ALA A 28 -7.79 -27.52 -7.08
C ALA A 28 -6.73 -26.46 -6.72
N GLY A 29 -6.58 -25.38 -7.50
CA GLY A 29 -5.55 -24.38 -7.23
C GLY A 29 -5.48 -23.28 -8.29
N GLU A 30 -4.43 -22.47 -8.23
CA GLU A 30 -4.14 -21.46 -9.25
C GLU A 30 -2.63 -21.24 -9.42
N GLN A 31 -2.21 -20.99 -10.66
CA GLN A 31 -0.87 -20.54 -10.99
C GLN A 31 -0.91 -19.06 -11.34
N ARG A 32 0.08 -18.29 -10.87
CA ARG A 32 0.11 -16.84 -11.02
C ARG A 32 1.44 -16.38 -11.60
N ILE A 33 1.39 -15.60 -12.67
CA ILE A 33 2.57 -15.13 -13.39
C ILE A 33 2.53 -13.61 -13.43
N ALA A 34 3.52 -12.96 -12.82
CA ALA A 34 3.71 -11.51 -12.98
C ALA A 34 4.37 -11.23 -14.33
N LEU A 35 3.60 -10.71 -15.28
CA LEU A 35 4.07 -10.30 -16.60
C LEU A 35 4.85 -8.98 -16.56
N ARG A 36 4.69 -8.20 -15.49
CA ARG A 36 5.49 -7.02 -15.18
C ARG A 36 6.16 -7.19 -13.81
N SER A 37 7.49 -7.08 -13.78
CA SER A 37 8.26 -7.12 -12.53
C SER A 37 8.10 -5.84 -11.69
N ARG A 38 7.90 -4.69 -12.36
CA ARG A 38 7.65 -3.38 -11.76
C ARG A 38 6.31 -2.82 -12.29
N PRO A 39 5.50 -2.15 -11.44
CA PRO A 39 4.26 -1.54 -11.91
C PRO A 39 4.54 -0.40 -12.87
N ARG A 40 3.54 -0.06 -13.68
CA ARG A 40 3.45 1.29 -14.24
C ARG A 40 2.93 2.21 -13.16
N GLU A 41 3.55 3.37 -13.02
CA GLU A 41 3.17 4.36 -12.04
C GLU A 41 2.51 5.53 -12.73
N ILE A 42 1.28 5.83 -12.33
CA ILE A 42 0.53 6.97 -12.84
C ILE A 42 0.24 7.86 -11.65
N VAL A 43 0.61 9.13 -11.74
CA VAL A 43 0.40 10.09 -10.65
C VAL A 43 -0.46 11.24 -11.17
N THR A 44 -1.56 11.49 -10.48
CA THR A 44 -2.44 12.63 -10.74
C THR A 44 -2.27 13.65 -9.62
N PHE A 45 -1.93 14.88 -10.00
CA PHE A 45 -1.79 16.00 -9.08
C PHE A 45 -2.94 16.99 -9.26
N GLN A 46 -3.51 17.46 -8.15
CA GLN A 46 -4.45 18.56 -8.13
C GLN A 46 -3.86 19.78 -7.43
N HIS A 47 -3.47 20.79 -8.20
CA HIS A 47 -2.86 22.02 -7.68
C HIS A 47 -3.90 23.13 -7.56
N ARG A 48 -4.05 23.68 -6.36
CA ARG A 48 -4.79 24.94 -6.19
C ARG A 48 -3.94 26.10 -6.70
N CYS A 49 -4.50 26.85 -7.64
CA CYS A 49 -3.78 27.86 -8.42
C CYS A 49 -4.55 29.19 -8.43
N ASP A 50 -3.77 30.28 -8.41
CA ASP A 50 -4.24 31.62 -8.73
C ASP A 50 -4.31 31.81 -10.26
N ALA A 51 -4.74 32.99 -10.71
CA ALA A 51 -4.89 33.28 -12.14
C ALA A 51 -3.57 33.10 -12.92
N LEU A 52 -2.45 33.54 -12.35
CA LEU A 52 -1.14 33.48 -13.00
C LEU A 52 -0.64 32.04 -13.13
N ARG A 53 -0.77 31.24 -12.07
CA ARG A 53 -0.41 29.81 -12.09
C ARG A 53 -1.28 29.02 -13.07
N MET A 54 -2.58 29.32 -13.16
CA MET A 54 -3.44 28.70 -14.18
C MET A 54 -3.00 29.06 -15.60
N ALA A 55 -2.64 30.32 -15.87
CA ALA A 55 -2.11 30.72 -17.16
C ALA A 55 -0.80 29.99 -17.48
N ARG A 56 0.11 29.88 -16.50
CA ARG A 56 1.35 29.11 -16.64
C ARG A 56 1.09 27.64 -16.95
N ALA A 57 0.09 27.02 -16.32
CA ALA A 57 -0.27 25.62 -16.59
C ALA A 57 -0.75 25.42 -18.03
N ALA A 58 -1.55 26.36 -18.54
CA ALA A 58 -2.01 26.34 -19.92
C ALA A 58 -0.85 26.45 -20.91
N GLU A 59 0.09 27.36 -20.67
CA GLU A 59 1.27 27.53 -21.54
C GLU A 59 2.22 26.34 -21.47
N LEU A 60 2.44 25.75 -20.29
CA LEU A 60 3.20 24.50 -20.15
C LEU A 60 2.53 23.36 -20.92
N ALA A 61 1.21 23.21 -20.82
CA ALA A 61 0.48 22.19 -21.58
C ALA A 61 0.59 22.37 -23.10
N ARG A 62 0.76 23.60 -23.60
CA ARG A 62 0.98 23.87 -25.03
C ARG A 62 2.36 23.41 -25.53
N MET A 63 3.35 23.26 -24.65
CA MET A 63 4.70 22.83 -25.05
C MET A 63 4.73 21.37 -25.52
N GLY A 64 3.74 20.55 -25.14
CA GLY A 64 3.52 19.23 -25.73
C GLY A 64 3.22 18.14 -24.70
N PHE A 65 2.39 17.18 -25.10
CA PHE A 65 1.97 16.03 -24.28
C PHE A 65 2.89 14.80 -24.44
N GLY A 66 3.61 14.71 -25.56
CA GLY A 66 4.51 13.59 -25.85
C GLY A 66 5.93 13.75 -25.31
N GLU A 67 6.29 14.95 -24.87
CA GLU A 67 7.61 15.27 -24.33
C GLU A 67 7.79 14.73 -22.91
N GLU A 68 9.05 14.56 -22.52
CA GLU A 68 9.41 14.21 -21.15
C GLU A 68 9.30 15.42 -20.23
N TRP A 69 8.85 15.16 -19.00
CA TRP A 69 8.68 16.13 -17.94
C TRP A 69 9.46 15.69 -16.71
N LEU A 70 10.08 16.65 -16.03
CA LEU A 70 10.55 16.47 -14.66
C LEU A 70 9.36 16.68 -13.72
N VAL A 71 8.97 15.62 -13.03
CA VAL A 71 7.77 15.55 -12.19
C VAL A 71 8.19 15.42 -10.72
N PRO A 72 8.03 16.48 -9.90
CA PRO A 72 8.24 16.39 -8.47
C PRO A 72 7.18 15.51 -7.80
N LEU A 73 7.60 14.46 -7.11
CA LEU A 73 6.70 13.56 -6.38
C LEU A 73 6.35 14.15 -5.00
N TRP A 74 5.51 15.19 -4.98
CA TRP A 74 5.17 15.94 -3.76
C TRP A 74 4.57 15.09 -2.63
N TYR A 75 3.95 13.96 -2.96
CA TYR A 75 3.40 13.03 -1.98
C TYR A 75 4.49 12.22 -1.24
N MET A 76 5.76 12.39 -1.62
CA MET A 76 6.97 11.89 -0.96
C MET A 76 7.88 13.04 -0.49
N ALA A 77 7.38 14.28 -0.48
CA ALA A 77 8.17 15.42 -0.07
C ALA A 77 8.49 15.36 1.42
N LEU A 78 9.71 15.74 1.75
CA LEU A 78 10.24 15.78 3.10
C LEU A 78 10.64 17.21 3.47
N LEU A 79 10.63 17.48 4.79
CA LEU A 79 11.15 18.72 5.36
C LEU A 79 12.60 18.48 5.79
N PRO A 80 13.52 19.43 5.58
CA PRO A 80 14.86 19.37 6.16
C PRO A 80 14.83 19.25 7.68
N ASN A 81 15.87 18.63 8.25
CA ASN A 81 16.07 18.51 9.71
C ASN A 81 16.69 19.78 10.32
N ALA A 82 17.24 20.67 9.48
CA ALA A 82 17.87 21.92 9.87
C ALA A 82 17.59 23.01 8.82
N ASP A 83 17.77 24.27 9.20
CA ASP A 83 17.62 25.41 8.29
C ASP A 83 18.56 25.28 7.10
N VAL A 84 18.07 25.65 5.91
CA VAL A 84 18.82 25.50 4.67
C VAL A 84 19.45 26.84 4.31
N THR A 85 20.75 26.85 4.09
CA THR A 85 21.51 28.04 3.72
C THR A 85 21.85 28.03 2.24
N GLN A 86 22.01 29.21 1.64
CA GLN A 86 22.71 29.30 0.35
C GLN A 86 24.17 28.86 0.49
N GLU A 87 24.79 28.53 -0.63
CA GLU A 87 26.16 28.02 -0.77
C GLU A 87 26.41 26.65 -0.10
N THR A 88 25.40 26.03 0.51
CA THR A 88 25.51 24.65 1.01
C THR A 88 25.38 23.66 -0.14
N THR A 89 26.14 22.58 -0.05
CA THR A 89 25.99 21.39 -0.89
C THR A 89 25.33 20.24 -0.12
N GLU A 90 25.01 20.42 1.16
CA GLU A 90 24.41 19.38 1.99
C GLU A 90 23.05 19.82 2.53
N ILE A 91 22.07 18.93 2.45
CA ILE A 91 20.74 19.09 3.03
C ILE A 91 20.48 17.93 3.98
N ALA A 92 20.43 18.19 5.28
CA ALA A 92 20.09 17.20 6.30
C ALA A 92 18.61 16.80 6.19
N ILE A 93 18.33 15.53 5.88
CA ILE A 93 16.98 14.99 5.65
C ILE A 93 17.00 13.46 5.73
N ASP A 94 15.96 12.84 6.32
CA ASP A 94 15.87 11.37 6.36
C ASP A 94 15.51 10.81 4.98
N THR A 95 16.51 10.37 4.21
CA THR A 95 16.29 9.87 2.85
C THR A 95 15.73 8.45 2.83
N THR A 96 15.67 7.76 3.98
CA THR A 96 15.24 6.34 4.05
C THR A 96 13.73 6.15 3.86
N VAL A 97 12.96 7.24 3.92
CA VAL A 97 11.49 7.27 3.83
C VAL A 97 10.96 7.85 2.51
N ALA A 98 11.83 8.03 1.50
CA ALA A 98 11.46 8.48 0.17
C ALA A 98 12.42 7.93 -0.90
N ASP A 99 12.06 8.06 -2.17
CA ASP A 99 12.83 7.55 -3.31
C ASP A 99 13.79 8.64 -3.82
N PHE A 100 14.80 9.01 -3.03
CA PHE A 100 15.91 9.84 -3.53
C PHE A 100 16.99 8.93 -4.15
N ARG A 101 17.54 9.33 -5.29
CA ARG A 101 18.57 8.56 -6.01
C ARG A 101 19.77 9.46 -6.29
N ALA A 102 20.97 8.87 -6.25
CA ALA A 102 22.20 9.58 -6.60
C ALA A 102 22.22 9.88 -8.11
N VAL A 103 22.83 11.00 -8.50
CA VAL A 103 22.95 11.45 -9.91
C VAL A 103 21.61 11.85 -10.54
N ASP A 104 20.52 11.90 -9.76
CA ASP A 104 19.21 12.41 -10.17
C ASP A 104 19.01 13.87 -9.74
N THR A 105 17.89 14.46 -10.12
CA THR A 105 17.47 15.79 -9.67
C THR A 105 16.53 15.73 -8.46
N VAL A 106 16.55 16.80 -7.65
CA VAL A 106 15.62 17.06 -6.57
C VAL A 106 14.88 18.37 -6.80
N ALA A 107 13.60 18.42 -6.41
CA ALA A 107 12.80 19.63 -6.44
C ALA A 107 12.75 20.27 -5.05
N ILE A 108 13.03 21.57 -5.00
CA ILE A 108 12.97 22.40 -3.80
C ILE A 108 11.87 23.44 -4.00
N ALA A 109 10.92 23.48 -3.07
CA ALA A 109 9.89 24.50 -3.01
C ALA A 109 9.90 25.18 -1.65
N VAL A 110 9.79 26.52 -1.63
CA VAL A 110 9.73 27.32 -0.42
C VAL A 110 8.38 28.01 -0.33
N ASP A 111 7.68 27.89 0.82
CA ASP A 111 6.36 28.47 1.06
C ASP A 111 5.30 28.11 -0.01
N GLY A 112 5.37 26.91 -0.62
CA GLY A 112 4.45 26.51 -1.69
C GLY A 112 4.56 27.37 -2.97
N ARG A 113 5.70 28.03 -3.19
CA ARG A 113 6.06 28.71 -4.44
C ARG A 113 6.54 27.72 -5.49
N ALA A 114 6.67 28.20 -6.72
CA ALA A 114 7.14 27.39 -7.83
C ALA A 114 8.45 26.67 -7.47
N ALA A 115 8.51 25.38 -7.81
CA ALA A 115 9.64 24.55 -7.49
C ALA A 115 10.84 24.88 -8.37
N SER A 116 12.02 24.73 -7.80
CA SER A 116 13.32 24.84 -8.47
C SER A 116 14.06 23.52 -8.36
N LEU A 117 14.99 23.26 -9.29
CA LEU A 117 15.78 22.04 -9.31
C LEU A 117 17.16 22.23 -8.68
N ALA A 118 17.66 21.14 -8.11
CA ALA A 118 19.07 20.95 -7.78
C ALA A 118 19.46 19.52 -8.17
N GLU A 119 20.73 19.31 -8.50
CA GLU A 119 21.26 17.99 -8.85
C GLU A 119 21.84 17.30 -7.61
N ILE A 120 21.57 16.00 -7.45
CA ILE A 120 22.06 15.17 -6.36
C ILE A 120 23.36 14.50 -6.81
N ALA A 121 24.46 14.73 -6.11
CA ALA A 121 25.69 13.95 -6.29
C ALA A 121 25.59 12.57 -5.62
N SER A 122 25.11 12.51 -4.38
CA SER A 122 24.93 11.25 -3.65
C SER A 122 23.85 11.35 -2.57
N VAL A 123 23.31 10.20 -2.18
CA VAL A 123 22.26 10.06 -1.17
C VAL A 123 22.82 9.27 0.01
N GLU A 124 22.79 9.87 1.20
CA GLU A 124 23.08 9.20 2.46
C GLU A 124 21.80 9.10 3.29
N ALA A 125 21.76 8.20 4.28
CA ALA A 125 20.54 7.93 5.04
C ALA A 125 19.96 9.17 5.75
N ASP A 126 20.81 10.13 6.13
CA ASP A 126 20.45 11.32 6.90
C ASP A 126 20.67 12.65 6.16
N ARG A 127 21.16 12.62 4.91
CA ARG A 127 21.38 13.82 4.10
C ARG A 127 21.44 13.56 2.61
N LEU A 128 21.12 14.60 1.84
CA LEU A 128 21.38 14.70 0.41
C LEU A 128 22.65 15.52 0.18
N ILE A 129 23.54 15.03 -0.67
CA ILE A 129 24.73 15.74 -1.13
C ILE A 129 24.45 16.20 -2.57
N LEU A 130 24.50 17.51 -2.79
CA LEU A 130 24.22 18.16 -4.07
C LEU A 130 25.49 18.29 -4.91
N ALA A 131 25.33 18.25 -6.23
CA ALA A 131 26.43 18.43 -7.18
C ALA A 131 26.93 19.89 -7.22
N GLU A 132 26.01 20.84 -7.03
CA GLU A 132 26.29 22.28 -7.00
C GLU A 132 25.71 22.92 -5.73
N PRO A 133 26.34 23.99 -5.21
CA PRO A 133 25.81 24.73 -4.07
C PRO A 133 24.44 25.36 -4.37
N LEU A 134 23.59 25.42 -3.35
CA LEU A 134 22.30 26.12 -3.46
C LEU A 134 22.48 27.62 -3.61
N GLY A 135 21.73 28.24 -4.52
CA GLY A 135 21.73 29.69 -4.71
C GLY A 135 20.32 30.22 -4.92
N ALA A 136 19.98 30.47 -6.19
CA ALA A 136 18.70 31.05 -6.60
C ALA A 136 17.46 30.19 -6.26
N GLN A 137 17.66 28.92 -5.90
CA GLN A 137 16.61 28.03 -5.42
C GLN A 137 16.00 28.50 -4.09
N LEU A 138 16.77 29.26 -3.28
CA LEU A 138 16.32 29.80 -2.00
C LEU A 138 16.01 31.30 -2.11
N PRO A 139 14.89 31.78 -1.53
CA PRO A 139 14.53 33.20 -1.55
C PRO A 139 15.38 34.10 -0.64
N GLY A 140 16.34 33.55 0.10
CA GLY A 140 17.23 34.28 1.00
C GLY A 140 18.39 33.41 1.47
N THR A 141 19.37 34.03 2.14
CA THR A 141 20.62 33.36 2.57
C THR A 141 20.39 32.19 3.52
N ILE A 142 19.38 32.28 4.39
CA ILE A 142 18.97 31.22 5.32
C ILE A 142 17.45 31.12 5.28
N VAL A 143 16.94 29.90 5.13
CA VAL A 143 15.50 29.61 5.10
C VAL A 143 15.19 28.56 6.15
N ALA A 144 14.20 28.86 7.00
CA ALA A 144 13.77 27.95 8.05
C ALA A 144 13.30 26.60 7.48
N ALA A 145 13.75 25.49 8.09
CA ALA A 145 13.47 24.14 7.61
C ALA A 145 11.98 23.86 7.35
N ALA A 146 11.11 24.33 8.24
CA ALA A 146 9.65 24.16 8.16
C ALA A 146 9.00 24.82 6.93
N ARG A 147 9.70 25.71 6.24
CA ARG A 147 9.22 26.42 5.05
C ARG A 147 9.68 25.77 3.74
N VAL A 148 10.61 24.82 3.82
CA VAL A 148 11.24 24.17 2.67
C VAL A 148 10.65 22.77 2.51
N SER A 149 10.16 22.45 1.32
CA SER A 149 9.74 21.10 0.94
C SER A 149 10.66 20.58 -0.15
N ILE A 150 11.15 19.36 0.05
CA ILE A 150 12.11 18.72 -0.83
C ILE A 150 11.49 17.43 -1.34
N ALA A 151 11.27 17.32 -2.65
CA ALA A 151 10.63 16.17 -3.27
C ALA A 151 11.56 15.50 -4.27
N PRO A 152 11.58 14.15 -4.32
CA PRO A 152 12.26 13.45 -5.40
C PRO A 152 11.59 13.76 -6.73
N VAL A 153 12.37 13.81 -7.81
CA VAL A 153 11.89 14.15 -9.15
C VAL A 153 12.02 12.93 -10.05
N ARG A 154 10.97 12.63 -10.82
CA ARG A 154 10.95 11.53 -11.78
C ARG A 154 10.68 12.03 -13.18
N VAL A 155 11.13 11.27 -14.17
CA VAL A 155 10.81 11.56 -15.56
C VAL A 155 9.44 10.97 -15.85
N GLY A 156 8.53 11.78 -16.38
CA GLY A 156 7.19 11.35 -16.75
C GLY A 156 6.75 11.91 -18.09
N VAL A 157 5.64 11.40 -18.60
CA VAL A 157 4.93 11.97 -19.74
C VAL A 157 3.50 12.27 -19.35
N LEU A 158 2.94 13.35 -19.89
CA LEU A 158 1.52 13.66 -19.68
C LEU A 158 0.67 12.57 -20.33
N SER A 159 -0.11 11.85 -19.52
CA SER A 159 -0.94 10.73 -20.00
C SER A 159 -2.41 11.10 -20.17
N ALA A 160 -2.79 12.33 -19.79
CA ALA A 160 -4.12 12.89 -19.97
C ALA A 160 -4.02 14.39 -20.25
N SER A 161 -5.11 15.00 -20.72
CA SER A 161 -5.21 16.45 -20.86
C SER A 161 -5.01 17.16 -19.53
N VAL A 162 -4.30 18.28 -19.52
CA VAL A 162 -4.24 19.16 -18.35
C VAL A 162 -5.58 19.88 -18.21
N GLU A 163 -6.27 19.67 -17.10
CA GLU A 163 -7.58 20.25 -16.84
C GLU A 163 -7.45 21.48 -15.96
N ILE A 164 -8.18 22.56 -16.30
CA ILE A 164 -8.20 23.79 -15.51
C ILE A 164 -9.65 24.11 -15.13
N ALA A 165 -9.99 23.84 -13.88
CA ALA A 165 -11.30 24.14 -13.31
C ALA A 165 -11.26 25.46 -12.54
N ARG A 166 -11.80 26.54 -13.12
CA ARG A 166 -11.89 27.85 -12.47
C ARG A 166 -13.10 27.88 -11.53
N ARG A 167 -12.87 28.11 -10.23
CA ARG A 167 -13.95 28.34 -9.24
C ARG A 167 -14.31 29.82 -9.14
N ARG A 168 -13.29 30.69 -9.17
CA ARG A 168 -13.38 32.16 -9.21
C ARG A 168 -12.25 32.70 -10.09
N GLN A 169 -12.25 34.02 -10.34
CA GLN A 169 -11.25 34.65 -11.21
C GLN A 169 -9.80 34.37 -10.78
N ASN A 170 -9.53 34.33 -9.47
CA ASN A 170 -8.19 34.10 -8.90
C ASN A 170 -8.10 32.81 -8.06
N ASP A 171 -8.99 31.84 -8.29
CA ASP A 171 -8.99 30.57 -7.56
C ASP A 171 -9.50 29.45 -8.47
N GLY A 172 -8.64 28.49 -8.76
CA GLY A 172 -8.97 27.32 -9.55
C GLY A 172 -8.09 26.12 -9.21
N VAL A 173 -8.43 25.00 -9.81
CA VAL A 173 -7.67 23.74 -9.67
C VAL A 173 -7.12 23.38 -11.04
N VAL A 174 -5.82 23.08 -11.07
CA VAL A 174 -5.14 22.49 -12.23
C VAL A 174 -4.91 21.02 -11.93
N THR A 175 -5.45 20.14 -12.77
CA THR A 175 -5.24 18.70 -12.69
C THR A 175 -4.30 18.25 -13.80
N ALA A 176 -3.21 17.56 -13.43
CA ALA A 176 -2.27 16.98 -14.38
C ALA A 176 -1.99 15.53 -14.01
N THR A 177 -1.97 14.64 -15.01
CA THR A 177 -1.70 13.22 -14.82
C THR A 177 -0.47 12.83 -15.62
N PHE A 178 0.49 12.20 -14.94
CA PHE A 178 1.75 11.76 -15.49
C PHE A 178 1.88 10.25 -15.41
N LEU A 179 2.30 9.62 -16.51
CA LEU A 179 2.84 8.26 -16.50
C LEU A 179 4.35 8.37 -16.26
N LEU A 180 4.84 7.86 -15.13
CA LEU A 180 6.27 7.86 -14.82
C LEU A 180 7.00 6.83 -15.69
N ARG A 181 8.23 7.17 -16.09
CA ARG A 181 9.07 6.34 -16.96
C ARG A 181 10.00 5.43 -16.19
N ASP A 182 10.33 5.79 -14.95
CA ASP A 182 11.35 5.12 -14.16
C ASP A 182 10.81 4.61 -12.81
N ALA A 183 10.47 3.33 -12.83
CA ALA A 183 9.96 2.63 -11.65
C ALA A 183 11.08 2.41 -10.61
N PRO A 184 10.88 2.73 -9.31
CA PRO A 184 11.89 2.53 -8.29
C PRO A 184 12.24 1.06 -8.07
N GLU A 185 13.42 0.87 -7.48
CA GLU A 185 13.80 -0.40 -6.89
C GLU A 185 13.52 -0.38 -5.39
N LEU A 186 12.34 -0.90 -5.02
CA LEU A 186 11.93 -0.95 -3.62
C LEU A 186 12.27 -2.31 -3.00
N THR A 187 12.94 -2.27 -1.86
CA THR A 187 13.09 -3.45 -1.00
C THR A 187 11.76 -3.75 -0.33
N ALA A 188 11.38 -5.04 -0.27
CA ALA A 188 10.13 -5.46 0.36
C ALA A 188 10.11 -5.08 1.86
N LEU A 189 8.93 -4.68 2.34
CA LEU A 189 8.71 -4.44 3.77
C LEU A 189 8.88 -5.75 4.55
N VAL A 190 9.63 -5.69 5.65
CA VAL A 190 9.74 -6.82 6.59
C VAL A 190 8.45 -6.90 7.41
N LEU A 191 7.71 -7.99 7.23
CA LEU A 191 6.51 -8.32 7.99
C LEU A 191 6.72 -9.62 8.77
N PRO A 192 5.96 -9.86 9.86
CA PRO A 192 5.88 -11.19 10.46
C PRO A 192 5.52 -12.22 9.40
N SER A 193 6.06 -13.43 9.50
CA SER A 193 5.78 -14.50 8.54
C SER A 193 5.20 -15.72 9.22
N TYR A 194 4.36 -16.45 8.48
CA TYR A 194 3.82 -17.73 8.88
C TYR A 194 3.76 -18.66 7.67
N LEU A 195 4.26 -19.89 7.82
CA LEU A 195 4.36 -20.86 6.72
C LEU A 195 5.01 -20.26 5.45
N GLY A 196 6.10 -19.50 5.63
CA GLY A 196 6.85 -18.89 4.53
C GLY A 196 6.18 -17.71 3.84
N ARG A 197 5.00 -17.26 4.29
CA ARG A 197 4.27 -16.12 3.71
C ARG A 197 4.14 -14.97 4.70
N PRO A 198 4.18 -13.70 4.25
CA PRO A 198 4.03 -12.56 5.16
C PRO A 198 2.60 -12.51 5.72
N VAL A 199 2.47 -11.97 6.93
CA VAL A 199 1.19 -11.71 7.61
C VAL A 199 0.97 -10.22 7.67
N GLN A 200 -0.16 -9.74 7.15
CA GLN A 200 -0.55 -8.35 7.24
C GLN A 200 -1.25 -8.10 8.57
N THR A 201 -0.65 -7.28 9.43
CA THR A 201 -1.09 -7.01 10.80
C THR A 201 -1.30 -5.52 11.08
N ASP A 202 -1.43 -4.69 10.03
CA ASP A 202 -1.63 -3.25 10.17
C ASP A 202 -2.89 -2.94 11.02
N PRO A 203 -2.78 -2.13 12.08
CA PRO A 203 -3.92 -1.80 12.94
C PRO A 203 -5.08 -1.09 12.24
N SER A 204 -4.83 -0.39 11.13
CA SER A 204 -5.85 0.32 10.36
C SER A 204 -6.90 -0.62 9.77
N LEU A 205 -6.58 -1.90 9.58
CA LEU A 205 -7.52 -2.94 9.16
C LEU A 205 -8.73 -3.07 10.09
N THR A 206 -8.57 -2.72 11.37
CA THR A 206 -9.65 -2.79 12.37
C THR A 206 -10.44 -1.48 12.50
N ARG A 207 -10.00 -0.41 11.81
CA ARG A 207 -10.55 0.94 11.94
C ARG A 207 -11.48 1.34 10.79
N SER A 208 -11.48 0.57 9.70
CA SER A 208 -12.39 0.71 8.57
C SER A 208 -13.34 -0.49 8.51
N PRO A 209 -14.57 -0.33 7.97
CA PRO A 209 -15.46 -1.46 7.75
C PRO A 209 -14.79 -2.52 6.86
N LEU A 210 -14.72 -3.76 7.34
CA LEU A 210 -14.31 -4.92 6.55
C LEU A 210 -15.55 -5.47 5.85
N VAL A 211 -15.65 -5.26 4.54
CA VAL A 211 -16.76 -5.80 3.74
C VAL A 211 -16.30 -7.09 3.09
N ALA A 212 -16.84 -8.21 3.56
CA ALA A 212 -16.60 -9.53 3.00
C ALA A 212 -17.80 -10.02 2.18
N SER A 213 -17.49 -10.62 1.04
CA SER A 213 -18.40 -11.35 0.17
C SER A 213 -17.97 -12.81 0.13
N LEU A 214 -18.94 -13.70 0.26
CA LEU A 214 -18.71 -15.15 0.28
C LEU A 214 -19.36 -15.73 -0.96
N ARG A 215 -18.56 -16.28 -1.88
CA ARG A 215 -19.05 -16.83 -3.15
C ARG A 215 -18.49 -18.22 -3.41
N ARG A 216 -19.25 -19.02 -4.15
CA ARG A 216 -18.76 -20.27 -4.75
C ARG A 216 -19.05 -20.21 -6.23
N ALA A 217 -18.03 -20.40 -7.06
CA ALA A 217 -18.22 -20.47 -8.50
C ALA A 217 -19.01 -21.74 -8.83
N VAL A 218 -20.21 -21.58 -9.37
CA VAL A 218 -21.11 -22.66 -9.81
C VAL A 218 -21.59 -22.38 -11.23
N GLU A 219 -21.66 -23.42 -12.05
CA GLU A 219 -22.27 -23.40 -13.38
C GLU A 219 -23.71 -23.90 -13.25
N TYR A 220 -24.64 -23.15 -13.84
CA TYR A 220 -26.04 -23.52 -13.91
C TYR A 220 -26.30 -24.12 -15.29
N VAL A 221 -26.45 -25.44 -15.34
CA VAL A 221 -26.81 -26.16 -16.55
C VAL A 221 -28.33 -26.29 -16.57
N ASP A 222 -28.97 -25.39 -17.33
CA ASP A 222 -30.41 -25.40 -17.57
C ASP A 222 -30.68 -25.77 -19.04
N ASN A 223 -31.29 -26.93 -19.25
CA ASN A 223 -31.66 -27.43 -20.57
C ASN A 223 -33.08 -27.04 -20.98
N GLY A 224 -33.78 -26.21 -20.19
CA GLY A 224 -35.15 -25.74 -20.44
C GLY A 224 -36.25 -26.79 -20.22
N PHE A 225 -35.89 -28.04 -19.88
CA PHE A 225 -36.82 -29.14 -19.62
C PHE A 225 -36.28 -30.01 -18.46
N GLY A 226 -36.70 -29.69 -17.24
CA GLY A 226 -36.31 -30.42 -16.03
C GLY A 226 -35.69 -29.53 -14.96
N PRO A 227 -35.15 -30.10 -13.87
CA PRO A 227 -34.50 -29.34 -12.81
C PRO A 227 -33.14 -28.79 -13.29
N VAL A 228 -32.85 -27.54 -12.94
CA VAL A 228 -31.55 -26.89 -13.16
C VAL A 228 -30.48 -27.65 -12.38
N VAL A 229 -29.45 -28.12 -13.07
CA VAL A 229 -28.30 -28.78 -12.45
C VAL A 229 -27.26 -27.71 -12.11
N VAL A 230 -26.81 -27.71 -10.85
CA VAL A 230 -25.79 -26.77 -10.36
C VAL A 230 -24.50 -27.54 -10.13
N GLU A 231 -23.49 -27.27 -10.97
CA GLU A 231 -22.18 -27.91 -10.86
C GLU A 231 -21.15 -26.91 -10.31
N PRO A 232 -20.45 -27.22 -9.21
CA PRO A 232 -19.38 -26.34 -8.74
C PRO A 232 -18.24 -26.33 -9.77
N LEU A 233 -17.92 -25.13 -10.29
CA LEU A 233 -16.77 -24.91 -11.18
C LEU A 233 -15.45 -25.10 -10.44
N ARG A 234 -15.47 -24.92 -9.11
CA ARG A 234 -14.32 -25.11 -8.23
C ARG A 234 -14.73 -25.90 -7.00
N ASP A 235 -13.79 -26.70 -6.50
CA ASP A 235 -13.94 -27.39 -5.21
C ASP A 235 -13.83 -26.41 -4.04
N LEU A 236 -13.56 -25.13 -4.35
CA LEU A 236 -13.16 -24.10 -3.41
C LEU A 236 -14.26 -23.09 -3.14
N PHE A 237 -14.32 -22.71 -1.86
CA PHE A 237 -15.01 -21.54 -1.41
C PHE A 237 -14.15 -20.31 -1.69
N GLU A 238 -14.71 -19.30 -2.33
CA GLU A 238 -14.01 -18.03 -2.60
C GLU A 238 -14.58 -16.96 -1.69
N ARG A 239 -13.80 -16.53 -0.70
CA ARG A 239 -14.08 -15.30 0.06
C ARG A 239 -13.37 -14.14 -0.62
N GLY A 240 -14.14 -13.16 -1.11
CA GLY A 240 -13.63 -11.88 -1.56
C GLY A 240 -13.85 -10.83 -0.49
N GLU A 241 -12.84 -10.04 -0.14
CA GLU A 241 -12.93 -8.98 0.87
C GLU A 241 -12.27 -7.70 0.36
N ALA A 242 -12.76 -6.54 0.78
CA ALA A 242 -12.07 -5.28 0.55
C ALA A 242 -11.46 -4.81 1.87
N ILE A 243 -10.13 -4.70 1.91
CA ILE A 243 -9.41 -4.16 3.06
C ILE A 243 -8.99 -2.72 2.80
N THR A 244 -9.07 -1.88 3.83
CA THR A 244 -8.59 -0.49 3.75
C THR A 244 -7.43 -0.30 4.71
N LEU A 245 -6.32 0.23 4.18
CA LEU A 245 -5.13 0.55 4.95
C LEU A 245 -4.94 2.06 4.98
N LYS A 246 -4.57 2.58 6.16
CA LYS A 246 -4.30 4.00 6.37
C LYS A 246 -2.91 4.18 6.96
N ALA A 247 -2.05 4.90 6.25
CA ALA A 247 -0.69 5.21 6.66
C ALA A 247 -0.58 6.69 7.04
N GLN A 248 -0.12 6.98 8.27
CA GLN A 248 0.08 8.33 8.76
C GLN A 248 1.56 8.65 8.93
N GLY A 249 2.02 9.77 8.36
CA GLY A 249 3.43 10.15 8.37
C GLY A 249 4.28 9.41 7.33
N MET A 250 5.48 9.92 7.06
CA MET A 250 6.29 9.48 5.92
C MET A 250 6.79 8.04 6.04
N THR A 251 7.24 7.62 7.23
CA THR A 251 7.68 6.24 7.47
C THR A 251 6.59 5.21 7.19
N ALA A 252 5.37 5.45 7.67
CA ALA A 252 4.24 4.55 7.44
C ALA A 252 3.81 4.55 5.97
N ARG A 253 3.80 5.73 5.32
CA ARG A 253 3.46 5.86 3.88
C ARG A 253 4.46 5.08 3.01
N TRP A 254 5.74 5.20 3.33
CA TRP A 254 6.80 4.47 2.66
C TRP A 254 6.70 2.96 2.90
N ALA A 255 6.43 2.53 4.14
CA ALA A 255 6.19 1.13 4.46
C ALA A 255 5.00 0.54 3.68
N LEU A 256 3.87 1.26 3.63
CA LEU A 256 2.68 0.86 2.87
C LEU A 256 3.03 0.69 1.39
N ARG A 257 3.72 1.66 0.78
CA ARG A 257 4.15 1.56 -0.63
C ARG A 257 5.06 0.35 -0.85
N ARG A 258 6.11 0.14 -0.03
CA ARG A 258 7.00 -1.02 -0.13
C ARG A 258 6.26 -2.36 -0.01
N TRP A 259 5.23 -2.41 0.83
CA TRP A 259 4.37 -3.60 0.94
C TRP A 259 3.52 -3.81 -0.31
N LEU A 260 2.83 -2.79 -0.82
CA LEU A 260 2.06 -2.91 -2.06
C LEU A 260 2.94 -3.35 -3.24
N TRP A 261 4.17 -2.86 -3.29
CA TRP A 261 5.16 -3.25 -4.28
C TRP A 261 5.57 -4.72 -4.21
N SER A 262 5.63 -5.30 -3.01
CA SER A 262 5.98 -6.71 -2.86
C SER A 262 4.87 -7.65 -3.32
N LEU A 263 3.63 -7.17 -3.45
CA LEU A 263 2.49 -7.98 -3.92
C LEU A 263 2.60 -8.34 -5.40
N ARG A 264 3.21 -7.47 -6.21
CA ARG A 264 3.31 -7.57 -7.66
C ARG A 264 1.94 -7.82 -8.32
N GLY A 265 0.96 -6.99 -7.96
CA GLY A 265 -0.43 -7.13 -8.38
C GLY A 265 -1.07 -8.35 -7.73
N ARG A 266 -1.67 -9.23 -8.55
CA ARG A 266 -2.33 -10.46 -8.07
C ARG A 266 -1.37 -11.64 -7.83
N GLN A 267 -0.04 -11.46 -7.90
CA GLN A 267 0.90 -12.59 -7.85
C GLN A 267 1.08 -13.13 -6.42
N ALA A 268 1.53 -12.28 -5.50
CA ALA A 268 1.89 -12.73 -4.16
C ALA A 268 0.63 -12.99 -3.32
N SER A 269 0.70 -14.01 -2.46
CA SER A 269 -0.26 -14.19 -1.38
C SER A 269 0.37 -13.91 -0.03
N PHE A 270 -0.49 -13.52 0.89
CA PHE A 270 -0.17 -13.14 2.26
C PHE A 270 -1.30 -13.60 3.17
N TRP A 271 -0.99 -13.75 4.45
CA TRP A 271 -1.97 -14.07 5.47
C TRP A 271 -2.67 -12.81 5.94
N LEU A 272 -4.00 -12.86 6.00
CA LEU A 272 -4.85 -11.79 6.51
C LEU A 272 -5.68 -12.33 7.68
N PRO A 273 -5.53 -11.77 8.89
CA PRO A 273 -6.41 -12.09 9.99
C PRO A 273 -7.81 -11.56 9.72
N THR A 274 -8.84 -12.32 10.10
CA THR A 274 -10.23 -11.89 9.96
C THR A 274 -10.62 -10.80 10.96
N TRP A 275 -9.84 -10.63 12.04
CA TRP A 275 -10.11 -9.72 13.15
C TRP A 275 -11.49 -9.92 13.85
N GLY A 276 -12.15 -11.07 13.60
CA GLY A 276 -13.52 -11.33 14.05
C GLY A 276 -13.66 -11.89 15.47
N ARG A 277 -12.57 -12.40 16.07
CA ARG A 277 -12.56 -13.02 17.41
C ARG A 277 -13.45 -14.26 17.49
N GLU A 278 -13.45 -15.04 16.41
CA GLU A 278 -14.37 -16.15 16.20
C GLU A 278 -14.11 -17.32 17.14
N LEU A 279 -12.86 -17.51 17.56
CA LEU A 279 -12.45 -18.62 18.42
C LEU A 279 -12.38 -18.16 19.87
N GLN A 280 -13.53 -18.12 20.54
CA GLN A 280 -13.61 -17.71 21.94
C GLN A 280 -13.09 -18.83 22.86
N LEU A 281 -12.00 -18.58 23.58
CA LEU A 281 -11.45 -19.55 24.53
C LEU A 281 -12.42 -19.81 25.69
N ARG A 282 -12.42 -21.06 26.17
CA ARG A 282 -13.26 -21.52 27.28
C ARG A 282 -12.45 -21.90 28.51
N THR A 283 -11.15 -22.15 28.34
CA THR A 283 -10.25 -22.52 29.41
C THR A 283 -8.88 -21.91 29.16
N THR A 284 -8.17 -21.57 30.24
CA THR A 284 -6.78 -21.12 30.13
C THR A 284 -5.89 -22.26 29.62
N MET A 285 -4.86 -21.92 28.87
CA MET A 285 -3.84 -22.86 28.42
C MET A 285 -2.55 -22.62 29.20
N THR A 286 -1.85 -23.70 29.55
CA THR A 286 -0.49 -23.61 30.06
C THR A 286 0.50 -23.35 28.92
N SER A 287 1.69 -22.85 29.24
CA SER A 287 2.72 -22.50 28.23
C SER A 287 3.15 -23.67 27.34
N GLY A 288 3.14 -24.89 27.88
CA GLY A 288 3.45 -26.12 27.15
C GLY A 288 2.28 -26.76 26.41
N SER A 289 1.06 -26.26 26.59
CA SER A 289 -0.14 -26.86 25.99
C SER A 289 -0.22 -26.56 24.49
N THR A 290 -0.62 -27.57 23.72
CA THR A 290 -1.09 -27.45 22.34
C THR A 290 -2.61 -27.59 22.23
N LEU A 291 -3.30 -27.81 23.34
CA LEU A 291 -4.74 -28.02 23.37
C LEU A 291 -5.46 -26.73 23.72
N MET A 292 -6.35 -26.31 22.84
CA MET A 292 -7.18 -25.12 22.98
C MET A 292 -8.64 -25.54 23.01
N ARG A 293 -9.41 -25.06 23.99
CA ARG A 293 -10.87 -25.27 24.06
C ARG A 293 -11.60 -23.99 23.71
N VAL A 294 -12.54 -24.08 22.78
CA VAL A 294 -13.28 -22.92 22.26
C VAL A 294 -14.77 -23.19 22.16
N THR A 295 -15.56 -22.11 22.13
CA THR A 295 -16.97 -22.18 21.76
C THR A 295 -17.11 -22.71 20.32
N PRO A 296 -18.00 -23.70 20.06
CA PRO A 296 -18.27 -24.18 18.70
C PRO A 296 -18.83 -23.08 17.79
N VAL A 297 -18.32 -23.02 16.55
CA VAL A 297 -18.80 -22.11 15.48
C VAL A 297 -19.02 -22.82 14.13
N ALA A 298 -18.55 -24.07 14.01
CA ALA A 298 -18.65 -24.94 12.84
C ALA A 298 -18.41 -26.39 13.28
N ASP A 299 -18.63 -27.36 12.39
CA ASP A 299 -18.26 -28.76 12.63
C ASP A 299 -16.74 -28.92 12.89
N PRO A 300 -16.30 -29.84 13.78
CA PRO A 300 -14.89 -30.07 14.06
C PRO A 300 -14.01 -30.25 12.82
N ALA A 301 -14.49 -30.96 11.79
CA ALA A 301 -13.72 -31.19 10.57
C ALA A 301 -13.39 -29.89 9.82
N ALA A 302 -14.23 -28.85 9.96
CA ALA A 302 -14.05 -27.56 9.29
C ALA A 302 -12.92 -26.71 9.87
N TYR A 303 -12.36 -27.07 11.04
CA TYR A 303 -11.22 -26.35 11.61
C TYR A 303 -9.87 -26.90 11.20
N ILE A 304 -9.80 -28.18 10.82
CA ILE A 304 -8.55 -28.88 10.56
C ILE A 304 -7.85 -28.24 9.36
N GLY A 305 -6.57 -27.91 9.51
CA GLY A 305 -5.76 -27.23 8.50
C GLY A 305 -5.89 -25.70 8.52
N ARG A 306 -6.86 -25.12 9.24
CA ARG A 306 -7.00 -23.66 9.30
C ARG A 306 -5.90 -23.03 10.14
N ALA A 307 -5.35 -21.93 9.64
CA ALA A 307 -4.45 -21.09 10.39
C ALA A 307 -5.22 -20.12 11.29
N ILE A 308 -4.61 -19.76 12.43
CA ILE A 308 -5.18 -18.85 13.43
C ILE A 308 -4.13 -17.85 13.91
N LEU A 309 -4.60 -16.68 14.33
CA LEU A 309 -3.83 -15.66 15.01
C LEU A 309 -4.31 -15.53 16.46
N LEU A 310 -3.39 -15.52 17.42
CA LEU A 310 -3.65 -15.21 18.82
C LEU A 310 -2.99 -13.87 19.19
N GLU A 311 -3.77 -12.96 19.78
CA GLU A 311 -3.27 -11.69 20.32
C GLU A 311 -2.72 -11.88 21.74
N MET A 312 -1.46 -12.31 21.86
CA MET A 312 -0.84 -12.51 23.15
C MET A 312 -0.23 -11.22 23.72
N PRO A 313 -0.07 -11.08 25.05
CA PRO A 313 0.57 -9.91 25.66
C PRO A 313 2.01 -9.68 25.18
N SER A 314 2.75 -10.75 24.86
CA SER A 314 4.12 -10.66 24.33
C SER A 314 4.17 -10.37 22.81
N GLY A 315 3.02 -10.32 22.14
CA GLY A 315 2.90 -10.10 20.70
C GLY A 315 2.11 -11.22 19.99
N LEU A 316 1.93 -11.04 18.69
CA LEU A 316 1.13 -11.95 17.88
C LEU A 316 1.73 -13.37 17.80
N ARG A 317 0.87 -14.39 17.77
CA ARG A 317 1.26 -15.80 17.55
C ARG A 317 0.39 -16.44 16.48
N PHE A 318 1.02 -17.18 15.57
CA PHE A 318 0.36 -17.85 14.45
C PHE A 318 0.46 -19.36 14.60
N ARG A 319 -0.66 -20.09 14.46
CA ARG A 319 -0.70 -21.56 14.58
C ARG A 319 -1.64 -22.16 13.54
N THR A 320 -1.47 -23.45 13.27
CA THR A 320 -2.39 -24.24 12.44
C THR A 320 -3.11 -25.22 13.35
N ILE A 321 -4.41 -25.38 13.16
CA ILE A 321 -5.20 -26.39 13.86
C ILE A 321 -4.95 -27.72 13.16
N THR A 322 -4.31 -28.66 13.85
CA THR A 322 -3.93 -29.97 13.29
C THR A 322 -4.98 -31.05 13.55
N ALA A 323 -5.81 -30.87 14.59
CA ALA A 323 -6.94 -31.73 14.88
C ALA A 323 -8.02 -30.93 15.63
N ALA A 324 -9.28 -31.32 15.49
CA ALA A 324 -10.38 -30.78 16.26
C ALA A 324 -11.40 -31.88 16.55
N VAL A 325 -11.95 -31.88 17.76
CA VAL A 325 -12.96 -32.83 18.22
C VAL A 325 -14.01 -32.11 19.06
N ALA A 326 -15.25 -32.61 19.03
CA ALA A 326 -16.27 -32.19 19.98
C ALA A 326 -15.94 -32.74 21.38
N GLU A 327 -16.05 -31.91 22.41
CA GLU A 327 -15.80 -32.28 23.80
C GLU A 327 -16.91 -31.66 24.68
N GLY A 328 -18.03 -32.37 24.79
CA GLY A 328 -19.22 -31.86 25.48
C GLY A 328 -19.86 -30.71 24.71
N VAL A 329 -19.96 -29.55 25.33
CA VAL A 329 -20.53 -28.32 24.73
C VAL A 329 -19.48 -27.46 24.02
N ASP A 330 -18.20 -27.78 24.18
CA ASP A 330 -17.07 -27.05 23.61
C ASP A 330 -16.37 -27.88 22.53
N HIS A 331 -15.55 -27.22 21.70
CA HIS A 331 -14.65 -27.90 20.78
C HIS A 331 -13.22 -27.84 21.29
N ARG A 332 -12.53 -29.00 21.28
CA ARG A 332 -11.11 -29.10 21.59
C ARG A 332 -10.30 -29.17 20.30
N MET A 333 -9.39 -28.22 20.15
CA MET A 333 -8.48 -28.09 19.03
C MET A 333 -7.06 -28.43 19.46
N THR A 334 -6.30 -29.06 18.58
CA THR A 334 -4.86 -29.29 18.72
C THR A 334 -4.12 -28.32 17.79
N LEU A 335 -3.17 -27.59 18.34
CA LEU A 335 -2.34 -26.62 17.62
C LEU A 335 -1.05 -27.28 17.11
N SER A 336 -0.50 -26.75 16.02
CA SER A 336 0.75 -27.21 15.41
C SER A 336 1.97 -27.14 16.33
N SER A 337 1.97 -26.24 17.30
CA SER A 337 2.97 -26.17 18.37
C SER A 337 2.45 -25.37 19.57
N ASN A 338 3.09 -25.54 20.73
CA ASN A 338 2.74 -24.76 21.93
C ASN A 338 3.05 -23.28 21.73
N LEU A 339 2.50 -22.41 22.58
CA LEU A 339 2.59 -20.95 22.41
C LEU A 339 3.76 -20.32 23.18
N GLY A 340 4.45 -21.10 24.02
CA GLY A 340 5.59 -20.68 24.81
C GLY A 340 5.24 -19.87 26.06
N GLU A 341 3.98 -19.49 26.24
CA GLU A 341 3.47 -18.75 27.39
C GLU A 341 2.00 -19.11 27.68
N PRO A 342 1.51 -18.91 28.92
CA PRO A 342 0.12 -19.20 29.26
C PRO A 342 -0.87 -18.35 28.46
N VAL A 343 -1.99 -18.94 28.05
CA VAL A 343 -3.07 -18.25 27.31
C VAL A 343 -4.26 -18.06 28.24
N ALA A 344 -4.70 -16.81 28.39
CA ALA A 344 -5.86 -16.49 29.20
C ALA A 344 -7.16 -16.69 28.41
N VAL A 345 -8.28 -16.93 29.09
CA VAL A 345 -9.61 -17.06 28.46
C VAL A 345 -10.00 -15.80 27.67
N GLY A 346 -9.50 -14.63 28.07
CA GLY A 346 -9.74 -13.35 27.37
C GLY A 346 -8.84 -13.08 26.16
N THR A 347 -7.96 -14.00 25.77
CA THR A 347 -7.11 -13.83 24.59
C THR A 347 -7.97 -13.85 23.32
N ASN A 348 -7.86 -12.81 22.49
CA ASN A 348 -8.53 -12.78 21.20
C ASN A 348 -7.86 -13.77 20.24
N VAL A 349 -8.68 -14.61 19.61
CA VAL A 349 -8.22 -15.55 18.59
C VAL A 349 -9.05 -15.39 17.32
N HIS A 350 -8.34 -15.22 16.21
CA HIS A 350 -8.90 -14.94 14.89
C HIS A 350 -8.54 -16.06 13.94
N PHE A 351 -9.39 -16.27 12.92
CA PHE A 351 -8.94 -17.03 11.77
C PHE A 351 -7.90 -16.24 10.98
N LEU A 352 -6.95 -16.97 10.42
CA LEU A 352 -5.94 -16.44 9.52
C LEU A 352 -6.19 -17.03 8.14
N THR A 353 -6.59 -16.17 7.20
CA THR A 353 -6.97 -16.58 5.85
C THR A 353 -5.84 -16.27 4.88
N LEU A 354 -5.50 -17.23 4.01
CA LEU A 354 -4.53 -16.98 2.96
C LEU A 354 -5.22 -16.25 1.82
N VAL A 355 -4.73 -15.06 1.48
CA VAL A 355 -5.34 -14.23 0.44
C VAL A 355 -4.27 -13.72 -0.53
N ARG A 356 -4.71 -13.27 -1.70
CA ARG A 356 -3.93 -12.40 -2.59
C ARG A 356 -4.73 -11.15 -2.91
N SER A 357 -4.08 -10.14 -3.47
CA SER A 357 -4.83 -9.06 -4.13
C SER A 357 -5.65 -9.63 -5.30
N ASP A 358 -6.85 -9.08 -5.49
CA ASP A 358 -7.69 -9.33 -6.66
C ASP A 358 -7.64 -8.18 -7.68
N ALA A 359 -6.68 -7.26 -7.54
CA ALA A 359 -6.47 -6.15 -8.46
C ALA A 359 -5.00 -6.06 -8.92
N ASP A 360 -4.81 -5.80 -10.21
CA ASP A 360 -3.51 -5.38 -10.74
C ASP A 360 -3.33 -3.87 -10.72
N ARG A 361 -4.42 -3.10 -10.65
CA ARG A 361 -4.43 -1.65 -10.55
C ARG A 361 -4.80 -1.28 -9.12
N ILE A 362 -3.84 -0.79 -8.36
CA ILE A 362 -4.02 -0.33 -6.98
C ILE A 362 -3.90 1.19 -6.96
N GLU A 363 -4.84 1.84 -6.30
CA GLU A 363 -4.90 3.30 -6.19
C GLU A 363 -4.67 3.74 -4.74
N ILE A 364 -3.68 4.61 -4.56
CA ILE A 364 -3.31 5.20 -3.28
C ILE A 364 -3.72 6.67 -3.32
N GLN A 365 -4.52 7.08 -2.35
CA GLN A 365 -4.91 8.47 -2.16
C GLN A 365 -4.00 9.10 -1.13
N HIS A 366 -3.24 10.11 -1.54
CA HIS A 366 -2.33 10.86 -0.69
C HIS A 366 -2.96 12.20 -0.30
N GLY A 367 -3.31 12.32 0.98
CA GLY A 367 -3.58 13.60 1.61
C GLY A 367 -2.31 14.24 2.16
N ALA A 368 -2.49 15.40 2.80
CA ALA A 368 -1.39 16.16 3.40
C ALA A 368 -0.63 15.37 4.48
N VAL A 369 -1.34 14.57 5.30
CA VAL A 369 -0.75 13.86 6.44
C VAL A 369 -0.85 12.35 6.31
N THR A 370 -1.91 11.87 5.67
CA THR A 370 -2.24 10.44 5.57
C THR A 370 -2.27 9.97 4.13
N SER A 371 -2.03 8.67 3.93
CA SER A 371 -2.35 7.99 2.68
C SER A 371 -3.29 6.84 2.95
N GLU A 372 -4.21 6.60 2.03
CA GLU A 372 -5.23 5.58 2.14
C GLU A 372 -5.28 4.75 0.86
N VAL A 373 -5.45 3.44 1.02
CA VAL A 373 -5.63 2.49 -0.08
C VAL A 373 -6.71 1.49 0.31
N THR A 374 -7.59 1.20 -0.64
CA THR A 374 -8.53 0.09 -0.53
C THR A 374 -8.11 -1.00 -1.52
N LEU A 375 -7.83 -2.19 -0.99
CA LEU A 375 -7.33 -3.33 -1.73
C LEU A 375 -8.38 -4.44 -1.72
N PRO A 376 -8.95 -4.82 -2.87
CA PRO A 376 -9.71 -6.06 -2.96
C PRO A 376 -8.76 -7.24 -2.83
N VAL A 377 -9.15 -8.21 -2.03
CA VAL A 377 -8.43 -9.46 -1.79
C VAL A 377 -9.36 -10.64 -1.99
N VAL A 378 -8.79 -11.77 -2.38
CA VAL A 378 -9.52 -13.03 -2.53
C VAL A 378 -8.76 -14.15 -1.84
N GLU A 379 -9.50 -15.02 -1.17
CA GLU A 379 -8.98 -16.22 -0.54
C GLU A 379 -8.41 -17.19 -1.58
N VAL A 380 -7.29 -17.81 -1.23
CA VAL A 380 -6.54 -18.72 -2.10
C VAL A 380 -6.01 -19.89 -1.31
N LEU A 381 -5.76 -20.99 -2.01
CA LEU A 381 -5.05 -22.13 -1.45
C LEU A 381 -3.54 -21.88 -1.39
N GLU A 382 -2.90 -22.65 -0.50
CA GLU A 382 -1.45 -22.69 -0.35
C GLU A 382 -0.73 -23.16 -1.61
#